data_AF-A0A956H3T8-F1
#
_entry.id   AF-A0A956H3T8-F1
#
_cell.length_a   1.000
_cell.length_b   1.000
_cell.length_c   1.000
_cell.angle_alpha   90.00
_cell.angle_beta   90.00
_cell.angle_gamma   90.00
#
_symmetry.space_group_name_H-M   'P 1'
#
loop_
_entity.id
_entity.type
_entity.pdbx_description
1 polymer ?
#
loop_
_entity_poly.entity_id
_entity_poly.type
_entity_poly.pdbx_seq_one_letter_code
_entity_poly.pdbx_strand_id
1 'polypeptide(L)'
;MNRRNTLILVAAFVVGCGDSGSGETFGDGVDSLDDVDTGSTGTDGTTTDGTGTTTDGTTTDGTTTDGTSTDSTDTTTGGDEFVHDNPFGIGLVSPGNAQQLDLAANLAGDKGGVRLTCAGVDKNMHDAPQEWKDAVQMSYDRDLVPYVRLGPPWGDRRVRNQSDDGAHNVYGGLAQAYADTVASLPKREGWPLYIEVHNEPNLCYEWACDPGDGNNGWLPYETAAAEYAHMLAAVADALHGLGDPRIRVVNAGLAPGGTVSCECGGEGFQPGITSIEYIQAMLAAEPGLVAKLDAWASHSYPAEGKGWGFFVPYDGPGGQAQTGLVYYQDELATIGKQDGTLPVIMTETGWTTELGANHDQIAGWTVNAYTHVWLADSVVQAVLPFQLMDPGWDAFAWVDGNGTPRPVYNAVRNQRCMLGIGGPC
;
A
#
# COMPACT_ATOMS: atom_id res chain seq x y z
N MET A 1 0.87 -44.66 6.41
CA MET A 1 1.75 -43.51 6.13
C MET A 1 0.86 -42.36 5.66
N ASN A 2 0.32 -41.58 6.60
CA ASN A 2 -0.48 -40.40 6.28
C ASN A 2 0.33 -39.17 6.71
N ARG A 3 0.74 -38.36 5.75
CA ARG A 3 1.32 -37.03 6.02
C ARG A 3 0.16 -36.09 6.32
N ARG A 4 0.11 -35.58 7.55
CA ARG A 4 -0.73 -34.43 7.92
C ARG A 4 -0.01 -33.17 7.43
N ASN A 5 -0.66 -32.40 6.57
CA ASN A 5 -0.23 -31.05 6.22
C ASN A 5 -0.49 -30.15 7.44
N THR A 6 0.57 -29.64 8.03
CA THR A 6 0.50 -28.59 9.05
C THR A 6 0.45 -27.27 8.29
N LEU A 7 -0.68 -26.57 8.38
CA LEU A 7 -0.85 -25.22 7.84
C LEU A 7 -0.08 -24.28 8.77
N ILE A 8 1.13 -23.86 8.37
CA ILE A 8 1.87 -22.81 9.07
C ILE A 8 1.31 -21.49 8.54
N LEU A 9 0.39 -20.87 9.30
CA LEU A 9 0.16 -19.44 9.16
C LEU A 9 1.42 -18.74 9.68
N VAL A 10 2.29 -18.33 8.77
CA VAL A 10 3.24 -17.26 9.05
C VAL A 10 2.39 -15.99 9.03
N ALA A 11 1.83 -15.63 10.19
CA ALA A 11 1.68 -14.21 10.47
C ALA A 11 3.11 -13.67 10.34
N ALA A 12 3.33 -12.72 9.42
CA ALA A 12 4.53 -11.92 9.48
C ALA A 12 4.47 -11.22 10.84
N PHE A 13 5.06 -11.84 11.85
CA PHE A 13 5.24 -11.25 13.16
C PHE A 13 6.29 -10.18 12.95
N VAL A 14 5.80 -9.01 12.58
CA VAL A 14 6.47 -7.74 12.76
C VAL A 14 6.60 -7.57 14.27
N VAL A 15 7.68 -8.11 14.84
CA VAL A 15 8.07 -7.77 16.21
C VAL A 15 8.41 -6.29 16.17
N GLY A 16 7.50 -5.47 16.71
CA GLY A 16 7.72 -4.05 16.93
C GLY A 16 9.02 -3.85 17.71
N CYS A 17 10.07 -3.45 17.00
CA CYS A 17 11.28 -2.96 17.64
C CYS A 17 11.04 -1.52 18.05
N GLY A 18 10.59 -1.36 19.30
CA GLY A 18 10.28 -0.05 19.85
C GLY A 18 10.13 0.00 21.37
N ASP A 19 10.67 -0.96 22.13
CA ASP A 19 11.00 -0.67 23.53
C ASP A 19 12.16 -1.53 24.03
N SER A 20 13.22 -0.87 24.51
CA SER A 20 14.36 -1.52 25.13
C SER A 20 14.02 -1.86 26.59
N GLY A 21 13.33 -2.97 26.83
CA GLY A 21 13.04 -3.36 28.21
C GLY A 21 12.32 -4.70 28.38
N SER A 22 12.97 -5.62 29.08
CA SER A 22 12.47 -6.89 29.65
C SER A 22 11.96 -7.96 28.67
N GLY A 23 12.81 -8.98 28.48
CA GLY A 23 12.38 -10.25 27.94
C GLY A 23 11.58 -11.06 28.96
N GLU A 24 10.46 -11.61 28.53
CA GLU A 24 9.85 -12.78 29.13
C GLU A 24 9.53 -13.80 28.04
N THR A 25 10.07 -15.00 28.21
CA THR A 25 9.78 -16.19 27.41
C THR A 25 8.40 -16.74 27.76
N PHE A 26 7.49 -16.83 26.79
CA PHE A 26 6.22 -17.54 26.97
C PHE A 26 6.26 -18.92 26.33
N GLY A 27 5.98 -19.92 27.15
CA GLY A 27 5.96 -21.34 26.81
C GLY A 27 4.57 -21.89 26.51
N ASP A 28 4.59 -22.96 25.73
CA ASP A 28 3.72 -24.14 25.70
C ASP A 28 2.30 -24.05 26.30
N GLY A 29 1.29 -24.20 25.44
CA GLY A 29 -0.05 -24.58 25.85
C GLY A 29 -1.05 -24.64 24.69
N VAL A 30 -1.07 -25.73 23.92
CA VAL A 30 -2.19 -26.04 23.02
C VAL A 30 -2.78 -27.38 23.42
N ASP A 31 -3.92 -27.32 24.11
CA ASP A 31 -4.77 -28.48 24.39
C ASP A 31 -5.66 -28.75 23.17
N SER A 32 -5.76 -30.03 22.82
CA SER A 32 -6.59 -30.58 21.76
C SER A 32 -8.07 -30.57 22.13
N LEU A 33 -8.94 -30.13 21.22
CA LEU A 33 -10.38 -30.44 21.27
C LEU A 33 -10.85 -31.06 19.95
N ASP A 34 -11.45 -32.24 20.10
CA ASP A 34 -12.04 -33.11 19.09
C ASP A 34 -13.46 -32.68 18.67
N ASP A 35 -13.81 -33.08 17.45
CA ASP A 35 -15.13 -33.45 16.89
C ASP A 35 -16.41 -32.74 17.36
N VAL A 36 -17.11 -32.07 16.43
CA VAL A 36 -18.58 -32.18 16.28
C VAL A 36 -19.03 -32.03 14.82
N ASP A 37 -19.43 -33.17 14.27
CA ASP A 37 -20.66 -33.50 13.53
C ASP A 37 -21.27 -32.54 12.48
N THR A 38 -21.39 -33.06 11.26
CA THR A 38 -22.08 -32.46 10.11
C THR A 38 -23.51 -32.98 10.00
N GLY A 39 -24.50 -32.09 10.00
CA GLY A 39 -25.82 -32.44 9.48
C GLY A 39 -26.86 -31.33 9.60
N SER A 40 -27.30 -30.79 8.46
CA SER A 40 -28.73 -30.53 8.24
C SER A 40 -29.02 -30.23 6.77
N THR A 41 -29.99 -30.98 6.24
CA THR A 41 -30.66 -30.85 4.94
C THR A 41 -31.85 -29.89 5.01
N GLY A 42 -32.18 -29.24 3.88
CA GLY A 42 -33.47 -28.58 3.61
C GLY A 42 -33.27 -27.17 3.04
N THR A 43 -34.03 -26.65 2.06
CA THR A 43 -35.21 -27.14 1.33
C THR A 43 -35.42 -26.16 0.16
N ASP A 44 -35.91 -26.65 -0.98
CA ASP A 44 -36.32 -25.88 -2.15
C ASP A 44 -37.42 -24.85 -1.84
N GLY A 45 -37.33 -23.69 -2.49
CA GLY A 45 -38.35 -22.63 -2.44
C GLY A 45 -38.39 -21.81 -3.73
N THR A 46 -39.44 -22.04 -4.51
CA THR A 46 -39.82 -21.45 -5.80
C THR A 46 -40.39 -20.03 -5.68
N THR A 47 -40.08 -19.12 -6.61
CA THR A 47 -40.91 -17.93 -6.99
C THR A 47 -40.50 -17.47 -8.40
N THR A 48 -41.27 -17.74 -9.46
CA THR A 48 -42.35 -16.95 -10.12
C THR A 48 -41.93 -15.68 -10.87
N ASP A 49 -42.25 -15.72 -12.17
CA ASP A 49 -42.19 -14.67 -13.19
C ASP A 49 -42.95 -13.38 -12.85
N GLY A 50 -42.45 -12.26 -13.39
CA GLY A 50 -43.14 -10.98 -13.48
C GLY A 50 -42.70 -10.19 -14.71
N THR A 51 -43.53 -10.23 -15.75
CA THR A 51 -43.47 -9.42 -16.97
C THR A 51 -43.94 -7.98 -16.72
N GLY A 52 -43.35 -6.99 -17.41
CA GLY A 52 -43.73 -5.57 -17.25
C GLY A 52 -43.13 -4.61 -18.29
N THR A 53 -43.78 -4.59 -19.44
CA THR A 53 -43.86 -3.65 -20.56
C THR A 53 -43.44 -2.16 -20.39
N THR A 54 -42.76 -1.70 -21.47
CA THR A 54 -42.46 -0.36 -22.03
C THR A 54 -43.28 0.88 -21.62
N THR A 55 -42.62 2.06 -21.64
CA THR A 55 -43.20 3.29 -22.21
C THR A 55 -42.13 4.22 -22.77
N ASP A 56 -42.32 4.59 -24.05
CA ASP A 56 -41.64 5.66 -24.79
C ASP A 56 -41.94 7.05 -24.21
N GLY A 57 -40.99 7.97 -24.37
CA GLY A 57 -41.14 9.38 -24.02
C GLY A 57 -40.14 10.26 -24.75
N THR A 58 -40.34 10.44 -26.06
CA THR A 58 -39.69 11.46 -26.89
C THR A 58 -40.06 12.87 -26.42
N THR A 59 -39.09 13.76 -26.24
CA THR A 59 -39.33 15.21 -26.36
C THR A 59 -38.10 15.94 -26.90
N THR A 60 -38.39 16.77 -27.89
CA THR A 60 -37.54 17.59 -28.75
C THR A 60 -37.11 18.92 -28.14
N ASP A 61 -35.98 19.40 -28.64
CA ASP A 61 -35.56 20.78 -28.92
C ASP A 61 -35.46 21.83 -27.80
N GLY A 62 -34.28 22.47 -27.77
CA GLY A 62 -34.02 23.67 -26.96
C GLY A 62 -32.61 24.22 -27.14
N THR A 63 -32.18 24.45 -28.38
CA THR A 63 -30.95 25.18 -28.71
C THR A 63 -31.02 26.61 -28.18
N THR A 64 -30.12 26.97 -27.26
CA THR A 64 -29.78 28.38 -26.98
C THR A 64 -28.28 28.48 -26.73
N THR A 65 -27.60 29.01 -27.73
CA THR A 65 -26.22 29.46 -27.69
C THR A 65 -26.15 30.76 -26.91
N ASP A 66 -25.53 30.76 -25.73
CA ASP A 66 -25.12 31.99 -25.06
C ASP A 66 -23.59 31.97 -24.91
N GLY A 67 -22.95 32.88 -25.65
CA GLY A 67 -21.51 33.04 -25.68
C GLY A 67 -21.06 33.86 -24.48
N THR A 68 -20.41 33.19 -23.53
CA THR A 68 -19.63 33.86 -22.49
C THR A 68 -18.16 33.53 -22.73
N SER A 69 -17.44 34.50 -23.29
CA SER A 69 -15.99 34.50 -23.43
C SER A 69 -15.38 34.60 -22.03
N THR A 70 -14.99 33.47 -21.46
CA THR A 70 -14.10 33.46 -20.28
C THR A 70 -12.67 33.62 -20.76
N ASP A 71 -12.07 34.75 -20.38
CA ASP A 71 -10.63 34.98 -20.47
C ASP A 71 -9.90 33.83 -19.77
N SER A 72 -9.33 32.96 -20.59
CA SER A 72 -8.42 31.91 -20.15
C SER A 72 -7.11 32.58 -19.79
N THR A 73 -6.86 32.78 -18.49
CA THR A 73 -5.54 33.09 -17.97
C THR A 73 -4.67 31.85 -18.18
N ASP A 74 -4.05 31.82 -19.36
CA ASP A 74 -3.08 30.83 -19.78
C ASP A 74 -1.78 31.03 -18.97
N THR A 75 -1.78 30.53 -17.73
CA THR A 75 -0.56 30.28 -16.96
C THR A 75 0.13 29.07 -17.56
N THR A 76 0.86 29.30 -18.65
CA THR A 76 1.80 28.34 -19.22
C THR A 76 2.97 28.15 -18.25
N THR A 77 2.80 27.26 -17.27
CA THR A 77 3.89 26.60 -16.56
C THR A 77 4.58 25.66 -17.55
N GLY A 78 5.43 26.22 -18.41
CA GLY A 78 6.16 25.53 -19.48
C GLY A 78 7.31 24.66 -18.99
N GLY A 79 7.06 23.76 -18.04
CA GLY A 79 7.90 22.60 -17.79
C GLY A 79 7.34 21.41 -18.57
N ASP A 80 8.19 20.63 -19.24
CA ASP A 80 7.77 19.37 -19.84
C ASP A 80 7.16 18.47 -18.75
N GLU A 81 6.06 17.78 -19.08
CA GLU A 81 5.39 16.84 -18.18
C GLU A 81 6.38 15.76 -17.70
N PHE A 82 6.37 15.42 -16.41
CA PHE A 82 7.23 14.38 -15.88
C PHE A 82 6.90 13.03 -16.52
N VAL A 83 7.87 12.44 -17.21
CA VAL A 83 7.72 11.11 -17.79
C VAL A 83 8.29 10.07 -16.82
N HIS A 84 7.41 9.21 -16.29
CA HIS A 84 7.78 8.01 -15.54
C HIS A 84 8.27 6.91 -16.49
N ASP A 85 9.57 6.91 -16.76
CA ASP A 85 10.26 5.92 -17.60
C ASP A 85 11.20 4.98 -16.81
N ASN A 86 11.26 5.16 -15.48
CA ASN A 86 12.09 4.35 -14.58
C ASN A 86 11.25 3.69 -13.47
N PRO A 87 10.92 2.40 -13.59
CA PRO A 87 10.15 1.67 -12.58
C PRO A 87 10.99 1.12 -11.42
N PHE A 88 12.32 1.30 -11.43
CA PHE A 88 13.18 0.82 -10.36
C PHE A 88 13.12 1.75 -9.15
N GLY A 89 13.10 1.15 -7.96
CA GLY A 89 13.13 1.90 -6.71
C GLY A 89 13.35 0.99 -5.51
N ILE A 90 13.25 1.57 -4.31
CA ILE A 90 13.42 0.84 -3.04
C ILE A 90 12.67 1.53 -1.90
N GLY A 91 12.17 0.75 -0.95
CA GLY A 91 11.56 1.27 0.26
C GLY A 91 12.52 1.46 1.43
N LEU A 92 12.35 2.56 2.17
CA LEU A 92 13.01 2.81 3.44
C LEU A 92 11.99 2.70 4.59
N VAL A 93 12.39 2.09 5.71
CA VAL A 93 11.57 2.02 6.94
C VAL A 93 11.69 3.27 7.82
N SER A 94 12.25 4.35 7.27
CA SER A 94 12.42 5.64 7.93
C SER A 94 12.29 6.76 6.89
N PRO A 95 12.31 8.04 7.29
CA PRO A 95 12.37 9.13 6.34
C PRO A 95 13.60 9.07 5.43
N GLY A 96 14.67 8.38 5.86
CA GLY A 96 15.90 8.24 5.10
C GLY A 96 16.98 9.24 5.52
N ASN A 97 18.24 8.82 5.45
CA ASN A 97 19.40 9.67 5.65
C ASN A 97 20.25 9.76 4.36
N ALA A 98 21.29 10.61 4.37
CA ALA A 98 22.14 10.81 3.20
C ALA A 98 22.75 9.50 2.66
N GLN A 99 23.20 8.59 3.52
CA GLN A 99 23.78 7.31 3.10
C GLN A 99 22.73 6.40 2.43
N GLN A 100 21.55 6.29 3.03
CA GLN A 100 20.45 5.50 2.44
C GLN A 100 20.01 6.07 1.10
N LEU A 101 19.95 7.40 0.97
CA LEU A 101 19.57 8.05 -0.28
C LEU A 101 20.66 7.94 -1.36
N ASP A 102 21.95 7.95 -0.99
CA ASP A 102 23.05 7.64 -1.93
C ASP A 102 22.96 6.21 -2.46
N LEU A 103 22.65 5.25 -1.58
CA LEU A 103 22.43 3.86 -1.95
C LEU A 103 21.17 3.69 -2.82
N ALA A 104 20.07 4.34 -2.46
CA ALA A 104 18.85 4.33 -3.26
C ALA A 104 19.09 4.91 -4.67
N ALA A 105 19.81 6.03 -4.78
CA ALA A 105 20.17 6.64 -6.06
C ALA A 105 21.07 5.72 -6.90
N ASN A 106 22.07 5.09 -6.29
CA ASN A 106 22.93 4.15 -7.00
C ASN A 106 22.16 2.92 -7.51
N LEU A 107 21.21 2.41 -6.73
CA LEU A 107 20.34 1.29 -7.10
C LEU A 107 19.36 1.67 -8.22
N ALA A 108 18.55 2.69 -7.98
CA ALA A 108 17.38 3.04 -8.77
C ALA A 108 17.71 3.91 -10.00
N GLY A 109 18.79 4.70 -9.95
CA GLY A 109 19.17 5.63 -11.03
C GLY A 109 18.24 6.84 -11.14
N ASP A 110 18.52 7.68 -12.14
CA ASP A 110 17.77 8.92 -12.40
C ASP A 110 16.28 8.62 -12.61
N LYS A 111 15.41 9.42 -12.00
CA LYS A 111 13.95 9.28 -11.95
C LYS A 111 13.45 7.99 -11.29
N GLY A 112 14.34 7.19 -10.68
CA GLY A 112 13.95 6.03 -9.90
C GLY A 112 13.22 6.43 -8.62
N GLY A 113 12.44 5.49 -8.07
CA GLY A 113 11.62 5.75 -6.89
C GLY A 113 12.35 5.50 -5.57
N VAL A 114 12.02 6.28 -4.54
CA VAL A 114 12.38 5.98 -3.15
C VAL A 114 11.17 6.19 -2.25
N ARG A 115 10.79 5.14 -1.50
CA ARG A 115 9.72 5.27 -0.49
C ARG A 115 10.30 5.75 0.83
N LEU A 116 9.81 6.88 1.33
CA LEU A 116 10.20 7.47 2.61
C LEU A 116 9.08 7.19 3.61
N THR A 117 9.42 6.54 4.71
CA THR A 117 8.42 6.26 5.76
C THR A 117 8.44 7.35 6.81
N CYS A 118 7.39 8.18 6.80
CA CYS A 118 7.23 9.35 7.66
C CYS A 118 6.07 9.11 8.63
N ALA A 119 6.39 8.56 9.80
CA ALA A 119 5.44 8.22 10.86
C ALA A 119 5.31 9.35 11.87
N GLY A 120 4.08 9.70 12.25
CA GLY A 120 3.81 10.72 13.28
C GLY A 120 2.72 11.73 12.93
N VAL A 121 1.98 11.50 11.85
CA VAL A 121 0.88 12.39 11.47
C VAL A 121 -0.32 12.14 12.38
N ASP A 122 -0.74 13.18 13.09
CA ASP A 122 -2.00 13.25 13.83
C ASP A 122 -2.72 14.57 13.51
N LYS A 123 -3.97 14.71 13.96
CA LYS A 123 -4.82 15.88 13.63
C LYS A 123 -4.32 17.24 14.11
N ASN A 124 -3.30 17.29 14.97
CA ASN A 124 -2.69 18.52 15.48
C ASN A 124 -1.39 18.87 14.75
N MET A 125 -0.99 18.07 13.76
CA MET A 125 0.19 18.32 12.97
C MET A 125 -0.08 19.41 11.93
N HIS A 126 0.76 20.44 11.92
CA HIS A 126 0.60 21.61 11.03
C HIS A 126 1.86 21.89 10.19
N ASP A 127 2.90 21.06 10.31
CA ASP A 127 4.17 21.23 9.62
C ASP A 127 4.93 19.90 9.63
N ALA A 128 5.63 19.58 8.54
CA ALA A 128 6.50 18.41 8.50
C ALA A 128 7.78 18.66 9.34
N PRO A 129 8.26 17.65 10.10
CA PRO A 129 9.55 17.69 10.76
C PRO A 129 10.66 18.01 9.76
N GLN A 130 11.70 18.70 10.24
CA GLN A 130 12.82 19.09 9.39
C GLN A 130 13.49 17.88 8.72
N GLU A 131 13.59 16.75 9.43
CA GLU A 131 14.13 15.50 8.88
C GLU A 131 13.37 14.99 7.65
N TRP A 132 12.04 15.16 7.58
CA TRP A 132 11.26 14.73 6.42
C TRP A 132 11.46 15.69 5.25
N LYS A 133 11.53 16.99 5.54
CA LYS A 133 11.84 18.02 4.54
C LYS A 133 13.22 17.78 3.94
N ASP A 134 14.22 17.51 4.79
CA ASP A 134 15.59 17.22 4.36
C ASP A 134 15.63 15.94 3.52
N ALA A 135 14.93 14.88 3.90
CA ALA A 135 14.88 13.64 3.14
C ALA A 135 14.24 13.80 1.75
N VAL A 136 13.11 14.53 1.65
CA VAL A 136 12.46 14.83 0.37
C VAL A 136 13.37 15.68 -0.51
N GLN A 137 14.00 16.73 0.03
CA GLN A 137 14.96 17.54 -0.72
C GLN A 137 16.14 16.71 -1.20
N MET A 138 16.74 15.91 -0.32
CA MET A 138 17.88 15.06 -0.65
C MET A 138 17.54 13.99 -1.70
N SER A 139 16.28 13.55 -1.77
CA SER A 139 15.79 12.66 -2.83
C SER A 139 15.81 13.39 -4.17
N TYR A 140 15.24 14.59 -4.24
CA TYR A 140 15.27 15.42 -5.44
C TYR A 140 16.69 15.80 -5.89
N ASP A 141 17.60 16.09 -4.95
CA ASP A 141 19.00 16.39 -5.24
C ASP A 141 19.76 15.23 -5.89
N ARG A 142 19.20 14.01 -5.78
CA ARG A 142 19.71 12.77 -6.38
C ARG A 142 18.88 12.30 -7.57
N ASP A 143 18.02 13.17 -8.10
CA ASP A 143 17.09 12.86 -9.19
C ASP A 143 16.18 11.65 -8.87
N LEU A 144 15.90 11.38 -7.59
CA LEU A 144 14.92 10.38 -7.17
C LEU A 144 13.51 10.97 -7.08
N VAL A 145 12.51 10.14 -7.38
CA VAL A 145 11.10 10.45 -7.14
C VAL A 145 10.72 10.02 -5.71
N PRO A 146 10.34 10.97 -4.82
CA PRO A 146 9.91 10.62 -3.47
C PRO A 146 8.47 10.08 -3.45
N TYR A 147 8.32 8.92 -2.81
CA TYR A 147 7.05 8.31 -2.41
C TYR A 147 6.94 8.38 -0.89
N VAL A 148 6.26 9.40 -0.37
CA VAL A 148 6.19 9.67 1.07
C VAL A 148 5.00 8.95 1.65
N ARG A 149 5.25 7.88 2.43
CA ARG A 149 4.23 7.26 3.27
C ARG A 149 4.03 8.10 4.51
N LEU A 150 2.84 8.67 4.64
CA LEU A 150 2.40 9.38 5.83
C LEU A 150 1.48 8.47 6.63
N GLY A 151 1.73 8.37 7.94
CA GLY A 151 0.95 7.54 8.84
C GLY A 151 1.05 8.00 10.29
N PRO A 152 0.36 7.32 11.22
CA PRO A 152 0.42 7.63 12.64
C PRO A 152 1.82 7.43 13.22
N PRO A 153 2.08 7.86 14.47
CA PRO A 153 3.29 7.48 15.18
C PRO A 153 3.53 5.96 15.13
N TRP A 154 4.80 5.54 15.10
CA TRP A 154 5.15 4.12 15.09
C TRP A 154 4.50 3.36 16.27
N GLY A 155 3.86 2.24 15.96
CA GLY A 155 3.16 1.41 16.95
C GLY A 155 1.80 1.97 17.38
N ASP A 156 1.42 3.18 16.93
CA ASP A 156 0.08 3.69 17.15
C ASP A 156 -0.88 3.21 16.04
N ARG A 157 -1.75 2.30 16.41
CA ARG A 157 -2.80 1.71 15.57
C ARG A 157 -4.17 2.37 15.73
N ARG A 158 -4.27 3.44 16.52
CA ARG A 158 -5.55 4.09 16.87
C ARG A 158 -5.90 5.24 15.94
N VAL A 159 -5.66 5.07 14.63
CA VAL A 159 -5.92 6.11 13.61
C VAL A 159 -7.39 6.49 13.57
N ARG A 160 -8.32 5.56 13.77
CA ARG A 160 -9.76 5.86 13.81
C ARG A 160 -10.15 6.88 14.89
N ASN A 161 -9.38 6.99 15.98
CA ASN A 161 -9.61 7.99 17.03
C ASN A 161 -9.28 9.42 16.59
N GLN A 162 -8.66 9.58 15.42
CA GLN A 162 -8.43 10.87 14.80
C GLN A 162 -9.66 11.39 14.03
N SER A 163 -10.75 10.61 13.95
CA SER A 163 -12.04 11.08 13.43
C SER A 163 -12.59 12.26 14.26
N ASP A 164 -13.29 13.17 13.59
CA ASP A 164 -14.02 14.30 14.14
C ASP A 164 -15.41 13.91 14.66
N ASP A 165 -15.86 12.69 14.37
CA ASP A 165 -17.13 12.14 14.82
C ASP A 165 -16.99 10.77 15.50
N GLY A 166 -17.98 10.42 16.34
CA GLY A 166 -17.99 9.15 17.05
C GLY A 166 -18.38 7.93 16.21
N ALA A 167 -18.78 8.14 14.95
CA ALA A 167 -19.03 7.06 14.00
C ALA A 167 -17.80 6.72 13.14
N HIS A 168 -16.70 7.48 13.31
CA HIS A 168 -15.44 7.29 12.59
C HIS A 168 -15.54 7.44 11.07
N ASN A 169 -16.41 8.36 10.62
CA ASN A 169 -16.68 8.64 9.20
C ASN A 169 -16.26 10.04 8.76
N VAL A 170 -15.81 10.91 9.67
CA VAL A 170 -15.45 12.31 9.34
C VAL A 170 -14.01 12.58 9.75
N TYR A 171 -13.11 12.73 8.80
CA TYR A 171 -11.67 12.92 9.06
C TYR A 171 -11.16 14.30 8.63
N GLY A 172 -11.96 15.36 8.76
CA GLY A 172 -11.58 16.70 8.30
C GLY A 172 -10.35 17.26 9.02
N GLY A 173 -10.27 17.09 10.34
CA GLY A 173 -9.11 17.51 11.14
C GLY A 173 -7.83 16.78 10.74
N LEU A 174 -7.88 15.45 10.62
CA LEU A 174 -6.72 14.66 10.17
C LEU A 174 -6.35 14.98 8.71
N ALA A 175 -7.32 15.12 7.82
CA ALA A 175 -7.08 15.47 6.42
C ALA A 175 -6.39 16.83 6.27
N GLN A 176 -6.79 17.83 7.07
CA GLN A 176 -6.10 19.12 7.11
C GLN A 176 -4.66 18.96 7.60
N ALA A 177 -4.40 18.11 8.60
CA ALA A 177 -3.05 17.85 9.07
C ALA A 177 -2.14 17.20 8.01
N TYR A 178 -2.69 16.27 7.22
CA TYR A 178 -2.00 15.74 6.03
C TYR A 178 -1.70 16.86 5.02
N ALA A 179 -2.67 17.72 4.72
CA ALA A 179 -2.50 18.83 3.79
C ALA A 179 -1.45 19.84 4.27
N ASP A 180 -1.47 20.25 5.54
CA ASP A 180 -0.49 21.15 6.14
C ASP A 180 0.92 20.56 6.09
N THR A 181 1.04 19.27 6.45
CA THR A 181 2.30 18.51 6.38
C THR A 181 2.85 18.51 4.96
N VAL A 182 2.05 18.09 3.97
CA VAL A 182 2.47 18.02 2.57
C VAL A 182 2.75 19.40 1.98
N ALA A 183 1.98 20.43 2.34
CA ALA A 183 2.20 21.81 1.93
C ALA A 183 3.59 22.33 2.37
N SER A 184 4.12 21.83 3.48
CA SER A 184 5.44 22.19 3.98
C SER A 184 6.62 21.41 3.40
N LEU A 185 6.38 20.25 2.76
CA LEU A 185 7.44 19.46 2.14
C LEU A 185 8.03 20.20 0.92
N PRO A 186 9.33 20.03 0.61
CA PRO A 186 9.91 20.53 -0.63
C PRO A 186 9.21 19.95 -1.87
N LYS A 187 9.14 20.75 -2.93
CA LYS A 187 8.71 20.30 -4.27
C LYS A 187 9.75 20.72 -5.29
N ARG A 188 9.91 19.92 -6.34
CA ARG A 188 10.75 20.24 -7.50
C ARG A 188 9.86 20.53 -8.71
N GLU A 189 10.17 21.60 -9.44
CA GLU A 189 9.41 21.99 -10.63
C GLU A 189 9.42 20.87 -11.68
N GLY A 190 8.24 20.51 -12.20
CA GLY A 190 8.08 19.43 -13.17
C GLY A 190 8.35 18.03 -12.61
N TRP A 191 8.41 17.82 -11.29
CA TRP A 191 8.60 16.51 -10.67
C TRP A 191 7.45 16.18 -9.71
N PRO A 192 7.00 14.91 -9.65
CA PRO A 192 5.94 14.51 -8.76
C PRO A 192 6.43 14.37 -7.31
N LEU A 193 5.46 14.42 -6.40
CA LEU A 193 5.56 14.03 -5.00
C LEU A 193 4.39 13.08 -4.73
N TYR A 194 4.68 11.80 -4.58
CA TYR A 194 3.66 10.81 -4.25
C TYR A 194 3.44 10.77 -2.75
N ILE A 195 2.18 10.83 -2.33
CA ILE A 195 1.76 10.75 -0.94
C ILE A 195 0.95 9.46 -0.77
N GLU A 196 1.54 8.48 -0.11
CA GLU A 196 0.88 7.25 0.30
C GLU A 196 0.20 7.49 1.65
N VAL A 197 -1.11 7.28 1.68
CA VAL A 197 -1.95 7.59 2.84
C VAL A 197 -2.16 6.34 3.69
N HIS A 198 -1.41 6.28 4.79
CA HIS A 198 -1.37 5.19 5.78
C HIS A 198 -0.64 3.93 5.30
N ASN A 199 -0.74 2.82 6.05
CA ASN A 199 -0.15 1.52 5.74
C ASN A 199 -1.11 0.40 6.12
N GLU A 200 -1.31 -0.61 5.25
CA GLU A 200 -2.04 -1.86 5.50
C GLU A 200 -3.23 -1.81 6.50
N PRO A 201 -4.21 -0.89 6.33
CA PRO A 201 -5.32 -0.72 7.27
C PRO A 201 -6.20 -1.97 7.42
N ASN A 202 -6.05 -2.96 6.54
CA ASN A 202 -6.71 -4.26 6.63
C ASN A 202 -6.09 -5.22 7.66
N LEU A 203 -5.11 -4.75 8.44
CA LEU A 203 -4.46 -5.48 9.52
C LEU A 203 -4.68 -4.80 10.89
N CYS A 204 -4.95 -5.60 11.92
CA CYS A 204 -5.28 -5.11 13.26
C CYS A 204 -4.16 -4.36 14.00
N TYR A 205 -2.93 -4.40 13.48
CA TYR A 205 -1.81 -3.62 14.01
C TYR A 205 -1.63 -2.27 13.33
N GLU A 206 -2.36 -1.99 12.25
CA GLU A 206 -2.38 -0.69 11.57
C GLU A 206 -3.71 0.05 11.75
N TRP A 207 -4.79 -0.69 12.02
CA TRP A 207 -6.11 -0.15 12.26
C TRP A 207 -6.81 -0.91 13.40
N ALA A 208 -6.99 -0.28 14.55
CA ALA A 208 -7.61 -0.90 15.72
C ALA A 208 -8.59 0.02 16.45
N CYS A 209 -9.47 -0.62 17.23
CA CYS A 209 -10.47 -0.01 18.09
C CYS A 209 -10.09 -0.04 19.57
N ASP A 210 -10.72 0.86 20.35
CA ASP A 210 -10.48 0.99 21.79
C ASP A 210 -11.39 0.07 22.60
N PRO A 211 -10.99 -0.32 23.83
CA PRO A 211 -11.86 -1.11 24.70
C PRO A 211 -13.23 -0.45 24.87
N GLY A 212 -14.29 -1.20 24.58
CA GLY A 212 -15.68 -0.72 24.64
C GLY A 212 -16.24 -0.24 23.30
N ASP A 213 -15.42 -0.13 22.26
CA ASP A 213 -15.87 0.04 20.89
C ASP A 213 -16.30 -1.29 20.25
N GLY A 214 -16.96 -1.19 19.09
CA GLY A 214 -17.27 -2.33 18.22
C GLY A 214 -18.47 -3.17 18.64
N ASN A 215 -18.75 -4.22 17.86
CA ASN A 215 -19.87 -5.14 18.08
C ASN A 215 -19.44 -6.25 19.05
N ASN A 216 -19.62 -6.02 20.35
CA ASN A 216 -19.16 -6.91 21.43
C ASN A 216 -17.63 -6.97 21.59
N GLY A 217 -16.94 -5.83 21.41
CA GLY A 217 -15.49 -5.74 21.59
C GLY A 217 -14.68 -6.23 20.40
N TRP A 218 -15.28 -6.33 19.21
CA TRP A 218 -14.60 -6.64 17.95
C TRP A 218 -14.96 -5.61 16.87
N LEU A 219 -13.97 -5.16 16.12
CA LEU A 219 -14.11 -4.33 14.93
C LEU A 219 -14.10 -5.23 13.69
N PRO A 220 -15.24 -5.39 13.00
CA PRO A 220 -15.30 -6.17 11.77
C PRO A 220 -14.63 -5.41 10.61
N TYR A 221 -14.11 -6.16 9.64
CA TYR A 221 -13.34 -5.61 8.53
C TYR A 221 -14.13 -4.62 7.67
N GLU A 222 -15.45 -4.81 7.51
CA GLU A 222 -16.28 -3.91 6.72
C GLU A 222 -16.35 -2.52 7.38
N THR A 223 -16.35 -2.47 8.71
CA THR A 223 -16.29 -1.19 9.44
C THR A 223 -14.92 -0.56 9.29
N ALA A 224 -13.83 -1.30 9.50
CA ALA A 224 -12.47 -0.77 9.29
C ALA A 224 -12.27 -0.26 7.85
N ALA A 225 -12.76 -1.00 6.85
CA ALA A 225 -12.72 -0.64 5.45
C ALA A 225 -13.50 0.65 5.16
N ALA A 226 -14.71 0.79 5.72
CA ALA A 226 -15.52 2.00 5.57
C ALA A 226 -14.83 3.22 6.22
N GLU A 227 -14.32 3.06 7.44
CA GLU A 227 -13.61 4.12 8.16
C GLU A 227 -12.36 4.58 7.38
N TYR A 228 -11.55 3.64 6.89
CA TYR A 228 -10.39 3.94 6.07
C TYR A 228 -10.77 4.61 4.73
N ALA A 229 -11.84 4.15 4.07
CA ALA A 229 -12.31 4.74 2.82
C ALA A 229 -12.70 6.22 3.00
N HIS A 230 -13.43 6.54 4.07
CA HIS A 230 -13.77 7.92 4.41
C HIS A 230 -12.53 8.76 4.76
N MET A 231 -11.57 8.20 5.51
CA MET A 231 -10.30 8.87 5.81
C MET A 231 -9.53 9.18 4.53
N LEU A 232 -9.34 8.18 3.66
CA LEU A 232 -8.60 8.31 2.41
C LEU A 232 -9.25 9.33 1.47
N ALA A 233 -10.58 9.32 1.34
CA ALA A 233 -11.30 10.31 0.53
C ALA A 233 -11.13 11.73 1.06
N ALA A 234 -11.23 11.94 2.38
CA ALA A 234 -11.04 13.24 2.99
C ALA A 234 -9.61 13.76 2.80
N VAL A 235 -8.61 12.89 3.02
CA VAL A 235 -7.19 13.23 2.80
C VAL A 235 -6.93 13.56 1.33
N ALA A 236 -7.45 12.75 0.39
CA ALA A 236 -7.30 13.01 -1.03
C ALA A 236 -7.87 14.37 -1.44
N ASP A 237 -9.09 14.69 -0.99
CA ASP A 237 -9.73 15.99 -1.25
C ASP A 237 -8.91 17.16 -0.67
N ALA A 238 -8.37 17.00 0.54
CA ALA A 238 -7.55 18.03 1.17
C ALA A 238 -6.20 18.24 0.43
N LEU A 239 -5.55 17.16 -0.01
CA LEU A 239 -4.31 17.22 -0.76
C LEU A 239 -4.49 17.82 -2.16
N HIS A 240 -5.52 17.40 -2.89
CA HIS A 240 -5.86 18.02 -4.18
C HIS A 240 -6.32 19.46 -4.01
N GLY A 241 -6.95 19.80 -2.88
CA GLY A 241 -7.33 21.16 -2.51
C GLY A 241 -6.16 22.14 -2.37
N LEU A 242 -4.92 21.64 -2.21
CA LEU A 242 -3.71 22.48 -2.26
C LEU A 242 -3.46 23.08 -3.65
N GLY A 243 -4.07 22.52 -4.70
CA GLY A 243 -3.98 23.03 -6.08
C GLY A 243 -2.60 22.88 -6.72
N ASP A 244 -1.70 22.06 -6.14
CA ASP A 244 -0.38 21.77 -6.69
C ASP A 244 -0.42 20.46 -7.48
N PRO A 245 -0.35 20.51 -8.83
CA PRO A 245 -0.48 19.32 -9.67
C PRO A 245 0.73 18.39 -9.57
N ARG A 246 1.75 18.68 -8.76
CA ARG A 246 2.85 17.74 -8.49
C ARG A 246 2.49 16.73 -7.41
N ILE A 247 1.55 17.06 -6.53
CA ILE A 247 1.11 16.19 -5.44
C ILE A 247 0.24 15.09 -6.05
N ARG A 248 0.61 13.83 -5.82
CA ARG A 248 -0.08 12.64 -6.31
C ARG A 248 -0.51 11.80 -5.12
N VAL A 249 -1.81 11.53 -5.00
CA VAL A 249 -2.38 10.77 -3.88
C VAL A 249 -2.46 9.30 -4.22
N VAL A 250 -2.00 8.47 -3.28
CA VAL A 250 -1.99 7.01 -3.38
C VAL A 250 -2.64 6.44 -2.11
N ASN A 251 -3.44 5.37 -2.27
CA ASN A 251 -3.93 4.60 -1.12
C ASN A 251 -2.75 3.98 -0.34
N ALA A 252 -3.02 3.50 0.87
CA ALA A 252 -2.15 2.58 1.57
C ALA A 252 -2.06 1.29 0.76
N GLY A 253 -0.85 0.74 0.60
CA GLY A 253 -0.76 -0.63 0.13
C GLY A 253 -1.46 -1.57 1.11
N LEU A 254 -2.37 -2.39 0.60
CA LEU A 254 -3.10 -3.36 1.40
C LEU A 254 -2.31 -4.66 1.47
N ALA A 255 -2.23 -5.26 2.65
CA ALA A 255 -1.71 -6.60 2.77
C ALA A 255 -2.59 -7.56 1.95
N PRO A 256 -2.03 -8.49 1.14
CA PRO A 256 -2.87 -9.34 0.32
C PRO A 256 -3.85 -10.22 1.12
N GLY A 257 -3.46 -10.58 2.35
CA GLY A 257 -4.34 -11.21 3.33
C GLY A 257 -4.74 -10.20 4.40
N GLY A 258 -5.95 -10.34 4.94
CA GLY A 258 -6.47 -9.46 5.99
C GLY A 258 -7.23 -10.19 7.08
N THR A 259 -7.72 -9.41 8.03
CA THR A 259 -8.46 -9.91 9.18
C THR A 259 -9.95 -9.70 9.00
N VAL A 260 -10.77 -10.72 9.24
CA VAL A 260 -12.24 -10.64 9.36
C VAL A 260 -12.64 -9.69 10.48
N SER A 261 -11.92 -9.72 11.61
CA SER A 261 -12.16 -8.81 12.72
C SER A 261 -10.94 -8.65 13.62
N CYS A 262 -10.90 -7.51 14.32
CA CYS A 262 -9.87 -7.13 15.29
C CYS A 262 -10.47 -6.98 16.68
N GLU A 263 -9.78 -7.48 17.70
CA GLU A 263 -10.19 -7.32 19.10
C GLU A 263 -9.98 -5.86 19.55
N CYS A 264 -11.03 -5.26 20.11
CA CYS A 264 -10.97 -3.89 20.59
C CYS A 264 -10.24 -3.79 21.92
N GLY A 265 -9.15 -3.03 21.93
CA GLY A 265 -8.27 -2.89 23.09
C GLY A 265 -7.32 -4.07 23.33
N GLY A 266 -7.33 -5.09 22.48
CA GLY A 266 -6.51 -6.30 22.59
C GLY A 266 -5.67 -6.57 21.35
N GLU A 267 -4.92 -7.66 21.36
CA GLU A 267 -4.08 -8.10 20.23
C GLU A 267 -4.72 -9.24 19.44
N GLY A 268 -5.90 -9.70 19.84
CA GLY A 268 -6.65 -10.74 19.14
C GLY A 268 -7.10 -10.31 17.74
N PHE A 269 -7.08 -11.26 16.81
CA PHE A 269 -7.61 -11.07 15.46
C PHE A 269 -8.17 -12.39 14.90
N GLN A 270 -9.07 -12.27 13.92
CA GLN A 270 -9.58 -13.39 13.16
C GLN A 270 -9.10 -13.27 11.71
N PRO A 271 -8.16 -14.11 11.22
CA PRO A 271 -7.75 -14.08 9.82
C PRO A 271 -8.87 -14.63 8.93
N GLY A 272 -8.93 -14.21 7.66
CA GLY A 272 -9.78 -14.93 6.70
C GLY A 272 -10.27 -14.18 5.48
N ILE A 273 -9.99 -12.88 5.35
CA ILE A 273 -10.30 -12.12 4.12
C ILE A 273 -9.03 -11.88 3.31
N THR A 274 -9.20 -11.45 2.06
CA THR A 274 -8.12 -10.90 1.24
C THR A 274 -8.27 -9.39 1.09
N SER A 275 -7.31 -8.71 0.46
CA SER A 275 -7.46 -7.28 0.18
C SER A 275 -8.66 -6.99 -0.74
N ILE A 276 -9.07 -7.95 -1.57
CA ILE A 276 -10.21 -7.81 -2.49
C ILE A 276 -11.52 -7.57 -1.75
N GLU A 277 -11.84 -8.38 -0.72
CA GLU A 277 -13.05 -8.17 0.09
C GLU A 277 -12.98 -6.83 0.85
N TYR A 278 -11.80 -6.44 1.32
CA TYR A 278 -11.58 -5.16 1.99
C TYR A 278 -11.83 -3.98 1.03
N ILE A 279 -11.29 -4.03 -0.19
CA ILE A 279 -11.51 -3.03 -1.25
C ILE A 279 -12.99 -2.95 -1.60
N GLN A 280 -13.68 -4.07 -1.74
CA GLN A 280 -15.13 -4.08 -2.02
C GLN A 280 -15.91 -3.36 -0.93
N ALA A 281 -15.56 -3.56 0.34
CA ALA A 281 -16.18 -2.85 1.46
C ALA A 281 -15.83 -1.35 1.45
N MET A 282 -14.59 -0.97 1.12
CA MET A 282 -14.19 0.44 0.94
C MET A 282 -15.06 1.12 -0.13
N LEU A 283 -15.22 0.49 -1.30
CA LEU A 283 -16.00 1.03 -2.41
C LEU A 283 -17.51 1.06 -2.13
N ALA A 284 -18.00 0.16 -1.27
CA ALA A 284 -19.39 0.20 -0.82
C ALA A 284 -19.65 1.41 0.09
N ALA A 285 -18.68 1.79 0.93
CA ALA A 285 -18.76 2.95 1.81
C ALA A 285 -18.54 4.28 1.06
N GLU A 286 -17.56 4.31 0.15
CA GLU A 286 -17.18 5.49 -0.62
C GLU A 286 -17.07 5.16 -2.13
N PRO A 287 -18.20 5.13 -2.87
CA PRO A 287 -18.20 4.74 -4.29
C PRO A 287 -17.37 5.65 -5.20
N GLY A 288 -17.11 6.90 -4.77
CA GLY A 288 -16.30 7.87 -5.51
C GLY A 288 -14.79 7.77 -5.24
N LEU A 289 -14.36 6.88 -4.36
CA LEU A 289 -12.99 6.85 -3.83
C LEU A 289 -11.92 6.75 -4.92
N VAL A 290 -12.09 5.83 -5.87
CA VAL A 290 -11.09 5.54 -6.91
C VAL A 290 -10.80 6.76 -7.79
N ALA A 291 -11.79 7.62 -8.01
CA ALA A 291 -11.63 8.83 -8.83
C ALA A 291 -10.80 9.92 -8.13
N LYS A 292 -10.51 9.77 -6.84
CA LYS A 292 -9.70 10.69 -6.03
C LYS A 292 -8.23 10.26 -5.94
N LEU A 293 -7.86 9.13 -6.56
CA LEU A 293 -6.49 8.61 -6.51
C LEU A 293 -5.76 8.90 -7.82
N ASP A 294 -4.48 9.22 -7.72
CA ASP A 294 -3.58 9.45 -8.86
C ASP A 294 -2.82 8.17 -9.25
N ALA A 295 -2.69 7.23 -8.31
CA ALA A 295 -2.12 5.91 -8.51
C ALA A 295 -2.68 4.93 -7.47
N TRP A 296 -2.49 3.63 -7.71
CA TRP A 296 -2.88 2.56 -6.79
C TRP A 296 -1.64 1.93 -6.14
N ALA A 297 -1.56 1.94 -4.81
CA ALA A 297 -0.55 1.20 -4.07
C ALA A 297 -0.96 -0.26 -3.89
N SER A 298 0.00 -1.18 -4.06
CA SER A 298 -0.20 -2.61 -3.83
C SER A 298 0.98 -3.21 -3.06
N HIS A 299 0.70 -4.10 -2.10
CA HIS A 299 1.71 -4.94 -1.44
C HIS A 299 1.72 -6.36 -2.01
N SER A 300 1.88 -6.47 -3.33
CA SER A 300 1.91 -7.75 -4.05
C SER A 300 3.18 -8.55 -3.73
N TYR A 301 3.19 -9.22 -2.57
CA TYR A 301 4.26 -10.14 -2.16
C TYR A 301 4.15 -11.48 -2.89
N PRO A 302 5.27 -12.17 -3.17
CA PRO A 302 5.26 -13.53 -3.69
C PRO A 302 4.49 -14.45 -2.75
N ALA A 303 3.47 -15.15 -3.25
CA ALA A 303 2.57 -15.93 -2.42
C ALA A 303 1.99 -17.11 -3.17
N GLU A 304 1.94 -18.28 -2.52
CA GLU A 304 1.35 -19.54 -3.05
C GLU A 304 -0.14 -19.42 -3.39
N GLY A 305 -0.86 -18.53 -2.70
CA GLY A 305 -2.28 -18.32 -2.90
C GLY A 305 -2.68 -16.86 -2.73
N LYS A 306 -3.95 -16.56 -3.05
CA LYS A 306 -4.52 -15.22 -2.89
C LYS A 306 -4.65 -14.89 -1.41
N GLY A 307 -3.78 -14.01 -0.91
CA GLY A 307 -3.77 -13.55 0.47
C GLY A 307 -3.13 -14.50 1.50
N TRP A 308 -2.41 -15.55 1.07
CA TRP A 308 -1.74 -16.47 2.00
C TRP A 308 -0.53 -17.17 1.37
N GLY A 309 0.32 -17.76 2.22
CA GLY A 309 1.47 -18.56 1.78
C GLY A 309 2.60 -17.72 1.19
N PHE A 310 2.95 -16.63 1.89
CA PHE A 310 3.90 -15.62 1.43
C PHE A 310 5.37 -16.10 1.40
N PHE A 311 6.19 -15.34 0.66
CA PHE A 311 7.64 -15.44 0.54
C PHE A 311 8.15 -16.76 -0.07
N VAL A 312 7.33 -17.36 -0.92
CA VAL A 312 7.63 -18.62 -1.60
C VAL A 312 8.63 -18.39 -2.76
N PRO A 313 9.47 -19.38 -3.10
CA PRO A 313 10.42 -19.26 -4.21
C PRO A 313 9.76 -18.83 -5.52
N TYR A 314 10.43 -17.96 -6.29
CA TYR A 314 9.91 -17.53 -7.60
C TYR A 314 9.61 -18.72 -8.52
N ASP A 315 10.55 -19.67 -8.59
CA ASP A 315 10.48 -20.90 -9.38
C ASP A 315 9.96 -22.10 -8.58
N GLY A 316 9.21 -21.84 -7.50
CA GLY A 316 8.55 -22.87 -6.69
C GLY A 316 7.62 -23.76 -7.53
N PRO A 317 7.36 -25.02 -7.12
CA PRO A 317 6.57 -25.98 -7.89
C PRO A 317 5.19 -25.43 -8.32
N GLY A 318 4.99 -25.24 -9.63
CA GLY A 318 3.73 -24.70 -10.17
C GLY A 318 3.70 -23.18 -10.31
N GLY A 319 4.84 -22.49 -10.18
CA GLY A 319 4.90 -21.03 -10.30
C GLY A 319 4.31 -20.32 -9.08
N GLN A 320 4.52 -20.89 -7.89
CA GLN A 320 3.82 -20.51 -6.67
C GLN A 320 3.86 -19.02 -6.38
N ALA A 321 5.01 -18.36 -6.52
CA ALA A 321 5.11 -16.92 -6.26
C ALA A 321 4.24 -16.06 -7.18
N GLN A 322 3.94 -16.54 -8.40
CA GLN A 322 3.25 -15.75 -9.42
C GLN A 322 1.88 -15.28 -8.95
N THR A 323 1.15 -16.10 -8.20
CA THR A 323 -0.19 -15.75 -7.70
C THR A 323 -0.15 -14.49 -6.85
N GLY A 324 0.84 -14.35 -5.97
CA GLY A 324 1.04 -13.13 -5.18
C GLY A 324 1.68 -11.98 -5.96
N LEU A 325 2.64 -12.26 -6.86
CA LEU A 325 3.35 -11.21 -7.60
C LEU A 325 2.47 -10.43 -8.59
N VAL A 326 1.40 -11.05 -9.11
CA VAL A 326 0.41 -10.39 -9.99
C VAL A 326 -0.84 -9.92 -9.26
N TYR A 327 -0.85 -9.97 -7.93
CA TYR A 327 -2.07 -9.77 -7.15
C TYR A 327 -2.69 -8.38 -7.34
N TYR A 328 -1.88 -7.36 -7.62
CA TYR A 328 -2.33 -6.03 -8.04
C TYR A 328 -3.32 -6.06 -9.23
N GLN A 329 -3.27 -7.07 -10.10
CA GLN A 329 -4.22 -7.21 -11.21
C GLN A 329 -5.64 -7.53 -10.72
N ASP A 330 -5.76 -8.33 -9.64
CA ASP A 330 -7.05 -8.59 -9.00
C ASP A 330 -7.57 -7.32 -8.29
N GLU A 331 -6.67 -6.54 -7.68
CA GLU A 331 -7.02 -5.26 -7.06
C GLU A 331 -7.52 -4.26 -8.10
N LEU A 332 -6.78 -4.08 -9.21
CA LEU A 332 -7.19 -3.27 -10.36
C LEU A 332 -8.53 -3.74 -10.94
N ALA A 333 -8.77 -5.05 -10.99
CA ALA A 333 -10.04 -5.58 -11.44
C ALA A 333 -11.19 -5.22 -10.51
N THR A 334 -10.94 -5.21 -9.21
CA THR A 334 -11.94 -4.88 -8.19
C THR A 334 -12.33 -3.40 -8.23
N ILE A 335 -11.37 -2.51 -8.50
CA ILE A 335 -11.64 -1.07 -8.65
C ILE A 335 -12.03 -0.65 -10.08
N GLY A 336 -12.13 -1.60 -11.02
CA GLY A 336 -12.52 -1.35 -12.41
C GLY A 336 -11.48 -0.55 -13.22
N LYS A 337 -10.18 -0.77 -12.96
CA LYS A 337 -9.04 -0.07 -13.56
C LYS A 337 -8.07 -0.98 -14.31
N GLN A 338 -8.54 -2.12 -14.83
CA GLN A 338 -7.69 -3.00 -15.65
C GLN A 338 -7.26 -2.39 -16.99
N ASP A 339 -7.84 -1.25 -17.37
CA ASP A 339 -7.50 -0.52 -18.58
C ASP A 339 -6.18 0.28 -18.48
N GLY A 340 -5.57 0.30 -17.29
CA GLY A 340 -4.32 1.02 -17.04
C GLY A 340 -4.47 2.53 -16.90
N THR A 341 -5.70 3.05 -16.76
CA THR A 341 -5.94 4.48 -16.54
C THR A 341 -5.51 4.96 -15.16
N LEU A 342 -5.31 4.03 -14.21
CA LEU A 342 -4.74 4.29 -12.90
C LEU A 342 -3.44 3.47 -12.78
N PRO A 343 -2.26 4.10 -12.74
CA PRO A 343 -1.00 3.37 -12.62
C PRO A 343 -0.88 2.68 -11.26
N VAL A 344 -0.12 1.59 -11.20
CA VAL A 344 0.19 0.85 -9.97
C VAL A 344 1.59 1.20 -9.48
N ILE A 345 1.70 1.40 -8.18
CA ILE A 345 2.96 1.49 -7.46
C ILE A 345 3.01 0.28 -6.52
N MET A 346 3.98 -0.61 -6.69
CA MET A 346 4.27 -1.62 -5.66
C MET A 346 5.01 -0.92 -4.52
N THR A 347 4.30 -0.47 -3.49
CA THR A 347 4.88 0.28 -2.36
C THR A 347 5.65 -0.62 -1.41
N GLU A 348 5.34 -1.92 -1.40
CA GLU A 348 6.11 -2.97 -0.74
C GLU A 348 5.99 -4.30 -1.51
N THR A 349 7.06 -5.08 -1.53
CA THR A 349 7.13 -6.46 -2.05
C THR A 349 8.51 -7.03 -1.70
N GLY A 350 8.74 -8.32 -1.95
CA GLY A 350 10.07 -8.94 -1.84
C GLY A 350 10.09 -10.28 -1.14
N TRP A 351 11.29 -10.72 -0.75
CA TRP A 351 11.55 -11.98 -0.06
C TRP A 351 12.38 -11.75 1.20
N THR A 352 12.25 -12.66 2.16
CA THR A 352 13.03 -12.70 3.40
C THR A 352 13.96 -13.90 3.44
N THR A 353 15.10 -13.77 4.10
CA THR A 353 15.98 -14.92 4.42
C THR A 353 15.46 -15.78 5.57
N GLU A 354 14.47 -15.32 6.34
CA GLU A 354 13.93 -16.05 7.50
C GLU A 354 13.29 -17.40 7.12
N LEU A 355 12.84 -17.55 5.88
CA LEU A 355 12.20 -18.75 5.37
C LEU A 355 13.17 -19.67 4.61
N GLY A 356 14.47 -19.55 4.90
CA GLY A 356 15.51 -20.48 4.45
C GLY A 356 16.10 -20.17 3.07
N ALA A 357 15.64 -19.11 2.40
CA ALA A 357 16.29 -18.57 1.21
C ALA A 357 17.58 -17.83 1.59
N ASN A 358 18.63 -17.96 0.78
CA ASN A 358 19.81 -17.11 0.90
C ASN A 358 19.72 -15.88 -0.02
N HIS A 359 20.59 -14.89 0.17
CA HIS A 359 20.56 -13.66 -0.62
C HIS A 359 20.80 -13.85 -2.12
N ASP A 360 21.55 -14.88 -2.55
CA ASP A 360 21.76 -15.16 -3.98
C ASP A 360 20.47 -15.69 -4.63
N GLN A 361 19.72 -16.53 -3.92
CA GLN A 361 18.39 -16.99 -4.38
C GLN A 361 17.42 -15.82 -4.47
N ILE A 362 17.35 -14.99 -3.43
CA ILE A 362 16.50 -13.78 -3.42
C ILE A 362 16.89 -12.83 -4.57
N ALA A 363 18.18 -12.67 -4.86
CA ALA A 363 18.65 -11.89 -6.00
C ALA A 363 18.11 -12.42 -7.34
N GLY A 364 18.23 -13.74 -7.57
CA GLY A 364 17.70 -14.38 -8.77
C GLY A 364 16.18 -14.26 -8.89
N TRP A 365 15.45 -14.47 -7.80
CA TRP A 365 13.99 -14.35 -7.75
C TRP A 365 13.51 -12.92 -8.04
N THR A 366 14.18 -11.93 -7.45
CA THR A 366 13.83 -10.51 -7.65
C THR A 366 14.09 -10.07 -9.10
N VAL A 367 15.22 -10.47 -9.70
CA VAL A 367 15.52 -10.19 -11.12
C VAL A 367 14.48 -10.83 -12.05
N ASN A 368 14.06 -12.06 -11.75
CA ASN A 368 13.01 -12.73 -12.52
C ASN A 368 11.65 -12.03 -12.37
N ALA A 369 11.29 -11.56 -11.18
CA ALA A 369 10.06 -10.80 -10.97
C ALA A 369 10.07 -9.46 -11.74
N TYR A 370 11.18 -8.72 -11.71
CA TYR A 370 11.33 -7.55 -12.59
C TYR A 370 11.16 -7.93 -14.05
N THR A 371 11.87 -8.96 -14.53
CA THR A 371 11.91 -9.31 -15.95
C THR A 371 10.57 -9.81 -16.49
N HIS A 372 9.86 -10.62 -15.71
CA HIS A 372 8.73 -11.41 -16.20
C HIS A 372 7.37 -10.97 -15.65
N VAL A 373 7.36 -10.10 -14.64
CA VAL A 373 6.13 -9.59 -14.02
C VAL A 373 6.09 -8.09 -14.13
N TRP A 374 6.94 -7.39 -13.39
CA TRP A 374 6.78 -5.95 -13.17
C TRP A 374 7.13 -5.12 -14.41
N LEU A 375 8.24 -5.41 -15.10
CA LEU A 375 8.59 -4.70 -16.35
C LEU A 375 7.79 -5.19 -17.56
N ALA A 376 7.11 -6.34 -17.43
CA ALA A 376 6.29 -6.90 -18.50
C ALA A 376 4.89 -6.27 -18.57
N ASP A 377 4.48 -5.54 -17.53
CA ASP A 377 3.16 -4.93 -17.41
C ASP A 377 3.29 -3.40 -17.28
N SER A 378 2.86 -2.68 -18.31
CA SER A 378 2.99 -1.22 -18.38
C SER A 378 2.13 -0.47 -17.37
N VAL A 379 1.18 -1.13 -16.69
CA VAL A 379 0.43 -0.48 -15.61
C VAL A 379 1.31 -0.27 -14.37
N VAL A 380 2.36 -1.07 -14.21
CA VAL A 380 3.31 -0.94 -13.10
C VAL A 380 4.25 0.23 -13.37
N GLN A 381 4.03 1.33 -12.66
CA GLN A 381 4.81 2.54 -12.81
C GLN A 381 6.09 2.52 -11.98
N ALA A 382 6.05 1.92 -10.79
CA ALA A 382 7.20 1.82 -9.89
C ALA A 382 7.11 0.58 -8.99
N VAL A 383 8.28 0.03 -8.64
CA VAL A 383 8.43 -1.06 -7.67
C VAL A 383 9.38 -0.61 -6.57
N LEU A 384 8.91 -0.64 -5.33
CA LEU A 384 9.60 -0.15 -4.13
C LEU A 384 9.73 -1.30 -3.11
N PRO A 385 10.62 -2.29 -3.32
CA PRO A 385 10.71 -3.45 -2.43
C PRO A 385 11.05 -3.09 -0.98
N PHE A 386 10.54 -3.89 -0.04
CA PHE A 386 10.85 -3.80 1.38
C PHE A 386 12.07 -4.69 1.67
N GLN A 387 13.23 -4.17 2.09
CA GLN A 387 13.58 -2.75 2.31
C GLN A 387 15.09 -2.54 2.10
N LEU A 388 15.55 -1.29 2.03
CA LEU A 388 16.96 -1.01 1.72
C LEU A 388 17.94 -1.43 2.83
N MET A 389 17.81 -0.87 4.03
CA MET A 389 18.78 -0.98 5.12
C MET A 389 18.14 -0.60 6.47
N ASP A 390 17.99 -1.59 7.36
CA ASP A 390 17.54 -1.39 8.74
C ASP A 390 17.87 -2.64 9.60
N PRO A 391 18.47 -2.50 10.80
CA PRO A 391 18.83 -3.64 11.64
C PRO A 391 17.65 -4.46 12.18
N GLY A 392 16.49 -3.85 12.42
CA GLY A 392 15.29 -4.54 12.86
C GLY A 392 14.66 -5.40 11.77
N TRP A 393 15.04 -5.16 10.51
CA TRP A 393 14.51 -5.81 9.31
C TRP A 393 15.63 -6.39 8.44
N ASP A 394 16.72 -6.85 9.05
CA ASP A 394 17.92 -7.29 8.32
C ASP A 394 17.67 -8.45 7.35
N ALA A 395 16.70 -9.31 7.67
CA ALA A 395 16.31 -10.44 6.83
C ALA A 395 15.68 -10.04 5.48
N PHE A 396 15.12 -8.83 5.41
CA PHE A 396 14.59 -8.22 4.19
C PHE A 396 15.57 -7.20 3.57
N ALA A 397 16.63 -6.82 4.28
CA ALA A 397 17.48 -5.71 3.89
C ALA A 397 18.31 -6.02 2.63
N TRP A 398 18.33 -5.09 1.68
CA TRP A 398 19.17 -5.19 0.47
C TRP A 398 20.62 -4.75 0.73
N VAL A 399 20.84 -4.03 1.83
CA VAL A 399 22.13 -3.54 2.32
C VAL A 399 22.19 -3.83 3.81
N ASP A 400 23.33 -4.34 4.30
CA ASP A 400 23.48 -4.61 5.73
C ASP A 400 23.59 -3.32 6.57
N GLY A 401 23.53 -3.44 7.90
CA GLY A 401 23.64 -2.29 8.82
C GLY A 401 24.96 -1.51 8.74
N ASN A 402 25.99 -2.01 8.03
CA ASN A 402 27.24 -1.30 7.78
C ASN A 402 27.25 -0.57 6.43
N GLY A 403 26.17 -0.63 5.67
CA GLY A 403 26.10 -0.05 4.32
C GLY A 403 26.68 -0.96 3.23
N THR A 404 26.90 -2.26 3.48
CA THR A 404 27.43 -3.20 2.49
C THR A 404 26.31 -3.79 1.65
N PRO A 405 26.30 -3.60 0.32
CA PRO A 405 25.28 -4.18 -0.54
C PRO A 405 25.27 -5.71 -0.52
N ARG A 406 24.08 -6.28 -0.41
CA ARG A 406 23.84 -7.73 -0.55
C ARG A 406 23.67 -8.12 -2.02
N PRO A 407 23.71 -9.42 -2.38
CA PRO A 407 23.54 -9.88 -3.76
C PRO A 407 22.33 -9.27 -4.50
N VAL A 408 21.16 -9.18 -3.85
CA VAL A 408 19.93 -8.63 -4.47
C VAL A 408 20.10 -7.18 -4.94
N TYR A 409 20.74 -6.33 -4.13
CA TYR A 409 21.01 -4.93 -4.50
C TYR A 409 21.82 -4.85 -5.80
N ASN A 410 22.92 -5.59 -5.87
CA ASN A 410 23.81 -5.55 -7.04
C ASN A 410 23.12 -6.15 -8.27
N ALA A 411 22.36 -7.23 -8.11
CA ALA A 411 21.66 -7.89 -9.21
C ALA A 411 20.62 -6.95 -9.86
N VAL A 412 19.78 -6.29 -9.04
CA VAL A 412 18.76 -5.35 -9.53
C VAL A 412 19.39 -4.10 -10.12
N ARG A 413 20.41 -3.51 -9.47
CA ARG A 413 21.16 -2.38 -10.05
C ARG A 413 21.73 -2.75 -11.43
N ASN A 414 22.42 -3.89 -11.52
CA ASN A 414 23.04 -4.32 -12.78
C ASN A 414 21.99 -4.60 -13.86
N GLN A 415 20.82 -5.14 -13.50
CA GLN A 415 19.70 -5.31 -14.42
C GLN A 415 19.23 -3.96 -14.99
N ARG A 416 18.97 -2.97 -14.14
CA ARG A 416 18.65 -1.61 -14.56
C ARG A 416 19.69 -1.06 -15.54
N CYS A 417 20.98 -1.18 -15.18
CA CYS A 417 22.10 -0.72 -16.02
C CYS A 417 22.11 -1.38 -17.40
N MET A 418 21.91 -2.70 -17.47
CA MET A 418 21.89 -3.44 -18.73
C MET A 418 20.73 -3.02 -19.64
N LEU A 419 19.61 -2.59 -19.05
CA LEU A 419 18.45 -2.06 -19.78
C LEU A 419 18.62 -0.58 -20.19
N GLY A 420 19.65 0.10 -19.68
CA GLY A 420 19.88 1.53 -19.95
C GLY A 420 18.84 2.46 -19.31
N ILE A 421 18.18 2.01 -18.24
CA ILE A 421 17.12 2.75 -17.54
C ILE A 421 17.74 3.61 -16.42
N GLY A 422 17.30 4.86 -16.27
CA GLY A 422 17.75 5.73 -15.17
C GLY A 422 19.21 6.20 -15.27
N GLY A 423 19.70 6.44 -16.49
CA GLY A 423 21.01 7.02 -16.72
C GLY A 423 22.19 6.05 -16.55
N PRO A 424 23.44 6.58 -16.59
CA PRO A 424 24.64 5.77 -16.54
C PRO A 424 24.84 5.07 -15.20
N CYS A 425 25.62 4.00 -15.28
CA CYS A 425 26.24 3.31 -14.16
C CYS A 425 27.76 3.49 -14.28
#